data_AF-A0A6M3KXA8-F1
#
_entry.id   AF-A0A6M3KXA8-F1
#
_cell.length_a   1.000
_cell.length_b   1.000
_cell.length_c   1.000
_cell.angle_alpha   90.00
_cell.angle_beta   90.00
_cell.angle_gamma   90.00
#
_symmetry.space_group_name_H-M   'P 1'
#
loop_
_entity.id
_entity.type
_entity.pdbx_description
1 polymer ?
#
loop_
_entity_poly.entity_id
_entity_poly.type
_entity_poly.pdbx_seq_one_letter_code
_entity_poly.pdbx_strand_id
1 'polypeptide(L)'
;MDNGKWERTDDTKGYYPTFPMPCRYCGTELQMRFSIIYDDYTMLVKYKCPGCGWFAGFELDGDTEYHKRVFEMRGNVHTITPTKEELSENENIAKQLEGLGYFGGRNE
;
A
#
# COMPACT_ATOMS: atom_id res chain seq x y z
N MET A 1 10.13 0.39 -18.16
CA MET A 1 11.04 -0.28 -17.23
C MET A 1 10.34 -1.53 -16.74
N ASP A 2 11.07 -2.62 -16.54
CA ASP A 2 10.49 -3.91 -16.21
C ASP A 2 10.11 -3.95 -14.73
N ASN A 3 8.82 -3.73 -14.45
CA ASN A 3 8.26 -3.82 -13.11
C ASN A 3 8.07 -5.29 -12.67
N GLY A 4 8.81 -6.26 -13.21
CA GLY A 4 8.59 -7.72 -13.02
C GLY A 4 8.58 -8.25 -11.57
N LYS A 5 8.79 -7.39 -10.58
CA LYS A 5 8.61 -7.67 -9.14
C LYS A 5 7.32 -7.10 -8.56
N TRP A 6 6.50 -6.43 -9.36
CA TRP A 6 5.28 -5.73 -8.98
C TRP A 6 4.18 -6.07 -9.98
N GLU A 7 3.11 -6.67 -9.49
CA GLU A 7 1.93 -6.99 -10.28
C GLU A 7 0.85 -5.94 -10.08
N ARG A 8 0.07 -5.70 -11.14
CA ARG A 8 -1.15 -4.89 -11.06
C ARG A 8 -2.19 -5.70 -10.27
N THR A 9 -2.82 -5.08 -9.27
CA THR A 9 -3.82 -5.74 -8.42
C THR A 9 -5.23 -5.62 -9.01
N ASP A 10 -6.29 -5.70 -8.20
CA ASP A 10 -7.69 -5.36 -8.51
C ASP A 10 -7.89 -3.86 -8.88
N ASP A 11 -6.85 -3.25 -9.44
CA ASP A 11 -6.68 -1.91 -9.96
C ASP A 11 -7.13 -0.73 -9.06
N THR A 12 -7.72 -0.97 -7.89
CA THR A 12 -8.09 0.05 -6.90
C THR A 12 -6.86 0.57 -6.15
N LYS A 13 -5.94 -0.33 -5.81
CA LYS A 13 -4.71 -0.02 -5.04
C LYS A 13 -3.48 0.23 -5.92
N GLY A 14 -3.54 -0.15 -7.19
CA GLY A 14 -2.43 -0.07 -8.12
C GLY A 14 -1.57 -1.33 -8.08
N TYR A 15 -0.32 -1.20 -7.66
CA TYR A 15 0.68 -2.28 -7.68
C TYR A 15 0.82 -3.03 -6.35
N TYR A 16 1.21 -4.30 -6.42
CA TYR A 16 1.54 -5.15 -5.29
C TYR A 16 2.79 -6.00 -5.57
N PRO A 17 3.67 -6.22 -4.59
CA PRO A 17 4.90 -6.97 -4.80
C PRO A 17 4.60 -8.45 -5.01
N THR A 18 5.26 -9.06 -5.98
CA THR A 18 5.21 -10.52 -6.24
C THR A 18 6.23 -11.31 -5.42
N PHE A 19 6.95 -10.62 -4.55
CA PHE A 19 8.03 -11.15 -3.72
C PHE A 19 7.73 -10.86 -2.24
N PRO A 20 8.18 -11.72 -1.32
CA PRO A 20 8.11 -11.43 0.11
C PRO A 20 8.91 -10.17 0.45
N MET A 21 8.30 -9.30 1.24
CA MET A 21 8.86 -8.03 1.68
C MET A 21 8.99 -8.02 3.20
N PRO A 22 10.02 -8.69 3.77
CA PRO A 22 10.23 -8.71 5.21
C PRO A 22 10.77 -7.38 5.72
N CYS A 23 10.37 -7.01 6.94
CA CYS A 23 10.92 -5.86 7.64
C CYS A 23 12.41 -6.06 7.92
N ARG A 24 13.21 -5.05 7.59
CA ARG A 24 14.66 -5.05 7.85
C ARG A 24 15.03 -5.19 9.34
N TYR A 25 14.16 -4.78 10.25
CA TYR A 25 14.45 -4.75 11.70
C TYR A 25 13.99 -6.01 12.43
N CYS A 26 12.78 -6.50 12.16
CA CYS A 26 12.19 -7.62 12.91
C CYS A 26 11.76 -8.80 12.04
N GLY A 27 11.99 -8.76 10.72
CA GLY A 27 11.67 -9.84 9.80
C GLY A 27 10.18 -10.03 9.49
N THR A 28 9.28 -9.33 10.19
CA THR A 28 7.83 -9.39 9.94
C THR A 28 7.48 -8.86 8.54
N GLU A 29 6.60 -9.55 7.83
CA GLU A 29 6.14 -9.14 6.50
C GLU A 29 5.50 -7.74 6.53
N LEU A 30 5.94 -6.88 5.62
CA LEU A 30 5.40 -5.53 5.51
C LEU A 30 4.00 -5.55 4.91
N GLN A 31 3.14 -4.66 5.40
CA GLN A 31 1.75 -4.53 4.96
C GLN A 31 1.55 -3.17 4.28
N MET A 32 0.83 -3.14 3.16
CA MET A 32 0.55 -1.91 2.44
C MET A 32 -0.25 -0.96 3.35
N ARG A 33 0.16 0.30 3.41
CA ARG A 33 -0.50 1.34 4.21
C ARG A 33 -1.33 2.29 3.36
N PHE A 34 -0.79 2.71 2.23
CA PHE A 34 -1.51 3.55 1.26
C PHE A 34 -0.78 3.54 -0.08
N SER A 35 -1.50 3.95 -1.13
CA SER A 35 -0.92 4.23 -2.44
C SER A 35 -1.37 5.60 -2.96
N ILE A 36 -0.43 6.36 -3.51
CA ILE A 36 -0.59 7.74 -3.99
C ILE A 36 -0.21 7.80 -5.45
N ILE A 37 -1.03 8.44 -6.29
CA ILE A 37 -0.69 8.81 -7.66
C ILE A 37 -0.26 10.28 -7.63
N TYR A 38 1.03 10.54 -7.84
CA TYR A 38 1.57 11.92 -7.83
C TYR A 38 1.32 12.64 -9.15
N ASP A 39 1.48 11.92 -10.25
CA ASP A 39 1.29 12.42 -11.60
C ASP A 39 0.88 11.28 -12.54
N ASP A 40 0.76 11.60 -13.83
CA ASP A 40 0.40 10.67 -14.89
C ASP A 40 1.40 9.51 -15.08
N TYR A 41 2.53 9.46 -14.36
CA TYR A 41 3.63 8.51 -14.59
C TYR A 41 4.10 7.78 -13.33
N THR A 42 3.90 8.34 -12.14
CA THR A 42 4.47 7.80 -10.91
C THR A 42 3.43 7.54 -9.83
N MET A 43 3.43 6.31 -9.32
CA MET A 43 2.67 5.89 -8.15
C MET A 43 3.62 5.56 -6.99
N LEU A 44 3.37 6.14 -5.82
CA LEU A 44 4.05 5.79 -4.58
C LEU A 44 3.20 4.82 -3.78
N VAL A 45 3.74 3.64 -3.50
CA VAL A 45 3.15 2.69 -2.53
C VAL A 45 3.94 2.75 -1.24
N LYS A 46 3.26 2.90 -0.11
CA LYS A 46 3.89 2.85 1.21
C LYS A 46 3.45 1.61 1.97
N TYR A 47 4.41 0.99 2.61
CA TYR A 47 4.26 -0.20 3.43
C TYR A 47 4.74 0.09 4.85
N LYS A 48 4.17 -0.61 5.82
CA LYS A 48 4.54 -0.48 7.23
C LYS A 48 4.66 -1.86 7.85
N CYS A 49 5.63 -2.04 8.75
CA CYS A 49 5.89 -3.29 9.49
C CYS A 49 4.99 -3.49 10.73
N PRO A 50 4.14 -4.53 10.78
CA PRO A 50 3.24 -4.76 11.92
C PRO A 50 3.97 -5.00 13.24
N GLY A 51 5.18 -5.58 13.18
CA GLY A 51 5.92 -5.94 14.39
C GLY A 51 6.56 -4.75 15.11
N CYS A 52 7.18 -3.82 14.37
CA CYS A 52 7.97 -2.72 14.95
C CYS A 52 7.55 -1.32 14.49
N GLY A 53 6.57 -1.19 13.59
CA GLY A 53 6.06 0.08 13.09
C GLY A 53 6.93 0.78 12.03
N TRP A 54 8.05 0.19 11.60
CA TRP A 54 8.91 0.76 10.56
C TRP A 54 8.19 0.93 9.21
N PHE A 55 8.55 1.96 8.43
CA PHE A 55 7.92 2.28 7.14
C PHE A 55 8.89 2.13 5.97
N ALA A 56 8.37 1.66 4.83
CA ALA A 56 9.04 1.65 3.54
C ALA A 56 8.15 2.32 2.48
N GLY A 57 8.76 3.03 1.52
CA GLY A 57 8.06 3.62 0.38
C GLY A 57 8.75 3.22 -0.91
N PHE A 58 7.96 2.94 -1.95
CA PHE A 58 8.44 2.55 -3.26
C PHE A 58 7.74 3.37 -4.33
N GLU A 59 8.52 4.07 -5.13
CA GLU A 59 8.04 4.77 -6.32
C GLU A 59 8.04 3.78 -7.49
N LEU A 60 6.89 3.68 -8.14
CA LEU A 60 6.63 2.76 -9.23
C LEU A 60 6.23 3.58 -10.43
N ASP A 61 7.06 3.49 -11.47
CA ASP A 61 6.76 4.08 -12.76
C ASP A 61 5.71 3.20 -13.44
N GLY A 62 4.56 3.79 -13.72
CA GLY A 62 3.48 3.16 -14.46
C GLY A 62 3.28 3.84 -15.80
N ASP A 63 2.56 3.16 -16.69
CA ASP A 63 2.10 3.83 -17.90
C ASP A 63 0.93 4.77 -17.56
N THR A 64 0.80 5.83 -18.36
CA THR A 64 -0.21 6.87 -18.15
C THR A 64 -1.63 6.36 -18.27
N GLU A 65 -1.89 5.39 -19.14
CA GLU A 65 -3.23 4.82 -19.30
C GLU A 65 -3.66 4.06 -18.05
N TYR A 66 -2.73 3.30 -17.45
CA TYR A 66 -2.94 2.58 -16.23
C TYR A 66 -3.20 3.53 -15.06
N HIS A 67 -2.36 4.56 -14.87
CA HIS A 67 -2.56 5.51 -13.77
C HIS A 67 -3.86 6.29 -13.90
N LYS A 68 -4.25 6.69 -15.12
CA LYS A 68 -5.56 7.30 -15.37
C LYS A 68 -6.70 6.37 -15.03
N ARG A 69 -6.64 5.11 -15.48
CA ARG A 69 -7.64 4.10 -15.16
C ARG A 69 -7.77 3.90 -13.65
N VAL A 70 -6.66 3.73 -12.94
CA VAL A 70 -6.63 3.61 -11.47
C VAL A 70 -7.25 4.85 -10.83
N PHE A 71 -6.85 6.04 -11.26
CA PHE A 71 -7.39 7.31 -10.73
C PHE A 71 -8.91 7.41 -10.91
N GLU A 72 -9.43 7.03 -12.07
CA GLU A 72 -10.88 6.97 -12.36
C GLU A 72 -11.58 5.93 -11.46
N MET A 73 -11.03 4.74 -11.30
CA MET A 73 -11.60 3.69 -10.42
C MET A 73 -11.63 4.10 -8.95
N ARG A 74 -10.68 4.96 -8.54
CA ARG A 74 -10.66 5.57 -7.19
C ARG A 74 -11.69 6.70 -7.03
N GLY A 75 -12.45 7.05 -8.08
CA GLY A 75 -13.38 8.17 -8.06
C GLY A 75 -12.68 9.53 -8.10
N ASN A 76 -11.58 9.65 -8.85
CA ASN A 76 -10.72 10.83 -8.96
C ASN A 76 -9.98 11.19 -7.65
N VAL A 77 -9.64 10.16 -6.86
CA VAL A 77 -8.87 10.34 -5.61
C VAL A 77 -7.43 9.88 -5.81
N HIS A 78 -6.48 10.76 -5.54
CA HIS A 78 -5.05 10.47 -5.70
C HIS A 78 -4.52 9.45 -4.67
N THR A 79 -5.13 9.37 -3.48
CA THR A 79 -4.64 8.54 -2.38
C THR A 79 -5.72 7.57 -1.87
N ILE A 80 -5.39 6.28 -1.78
CA ILE A 80 -6.25 5.29 -1.09
C ILE A 80 -5.49 4.59 0.03
N THR A 81 -6.22 4.30 1.10
CA THR A 81 -5.78 3.49 2.24
C THR A 81 -6.53 2.14 2.19
N PRO A 82 -5.84 0.99 2.30
CA PRO A 82 -6.51 -0.31 2.40
C PRO A 82 -7.43 -0.40 3.61
N THR A 83 -8.51 -1.18 3.51
CA THR A 83 -9.43 -1.38 4.64
C THR A 83 -8.81 -2.25 5.73
N LYS A 84 -9.46 -2.32 6.89
CA LYS A 84 -9.01 -3.14 8.00
C LYS A 84 -9.03 -4.62 7.61
N GLU A 85 -10.10 -5.08 6.96
CA GLU A 85 -10.29 -6.46 6.52
C GLU A 85 -9.19 -6.90 5.55
N GLU A 86 -8.82 -6.05 4.59
CA GLU A 86 -7.78 -6.33 3.60
C GLU A 86 -6.36 -6.41 4.20
N LEU A 87 -6.18 -5.86 5.39
CA LEU A 87 -4.93 -5.87 6.14
C LEU A 87 -4.98 -6.81 7.34
N SER A 88 -6.16 -7.35 7.67
CA SER A 88 -6.41 -8.18 8.83
C SER A 88 -7.11 -9.48 8.43
N GLU A 89 -6.33 -10.43 7.93
CA GLU A 89 -6.79 -11.82 7.88
C GLU A 89 -6.86 -12.47 9.28
N ASN A 90 -6.47 -11.74 10.34
CA ASN A 90 -6.50 -12.22 11.73
C ASN A 90 -6.85 -11.09 12.72
N GLU A 91 -7.88 -11.28 13.55
CA GLU A 91 -8.38 -10.25 14.50
C GLU A 91 -7.31 -9.77 15.49
N ASN A 92 -6.40 -10.66 15.90
CA ASN A 92 -5.30 -10.33 16.81
C ASN A 92 -4.28 -9.39 16.15
N ILE A 93 -4.00 -9.60 14.86
CA ILE A 93 -3.13 -8.72 14.07
C ILE A 93 -3.82 -7.38 13.85
N ALA A 94 -5.13 -7.38 13.60
CA ALA A 94 -5.93 -6.16 13.46
C ALA A 94 -5.81 -5.22 14.68
N LYS A 95 -5.91 -5.78 15.90
CA LYS A 95 -5.78 -5.02 17.15
C LYS A 95 -4.36 -4.47 17.36
N GLN A 96 -3.34 -5.25 17.02
CA GLN A 96 -1.94 -4.79 17.09
C GLN A 96 -1.67 -3.68 16.08
N LEU A 97 -2.13 -3.84 14.84
CA LEU A 97 -2.03 -2.83 13.79
C LEU A 97 -2.73 -1.53 14.21
N GLU A 98 -3.93 -1.62 14.77
CA GLU A 98 -4.66 -0.47 15.32
C GLU A 98 -3.88 0.23 16.43
N GLY A 99 -3.33 -0.51 17.41
CA GLY A 99 -2.48 0.05 18.48
C GLY A 99 -1.19 0.70 17.97
N LEU A 100 -0.72 0.34 16.78
CA LEU A 100 0.44 0.93 16.13
C LEU A 100 0.07 2.12 15.21
N GLY A 101 -1.20 2.50 15.11
CA GLY A 101 -1.67 3.59 14.24
C GLY A 101 -1.71 3.20 12.76
N TYR A 102 -1.97 1.93 12.44
CA TYR A 102 -2.30 1.50 11.08
C TYR A 102 -3.74 1.76 10.68
N PHE A 103 -4.62 2.05 11.63
CA PHE A 103 -5.99 2.43 11.36
C PHE A 103 -6.29 3.58 12.32
N GLY A 104 -6.67 4.74 11.78
CA GLY A 104 -6.91 5.95 12.57
C GLY A 104 -5.75 6.95 12.54
N GLY A 105 -6.05 8.12 11.96
CA GLY A 105 -5.25 9.34 11.96
C GLY A 105 -5.72 10.23 10.81
N ARG A 106 -6.60 11.21 10.96
CA ARG A 106 -7.19 11.90 12.12
C ARG A 106 -8.69 12.08 11.88
N ASN A 107 -9.51 11.87 12.91
CA ASN A 107 -10.73 12.64 13.10
C ASN A 107 -10.40 13.65 14.20
N GLU A 108 -9.90 14.81 13.81
CA GLU A 108 -10.01 16.07 14.55
C GLU A 108 -10.31 17.17 13.54
#